data_AF-A0A9D8J4X2-F1
#
_entry.id   AF-A0A9D8J4X2-F1
#
_cell.length_a   1.000
_cell.length_b   1.000
_cell.length_c   1.000
_cell.angle_alpha   90.00
_cell.angle_beta   90.00
_cell.angle_gamma   90.00
#
_symmetry.space_group_name_H-M   'P 1'
#
loop_
_entity.id
_entity.type
_entity.pdbx_description
1 polymer ?
#
loop_
_entity_poly.entity_id
_entity_poly.type
_entity_poly.pdbx_seq_one_letter_code
_entity_poly.pdbx_strand_id
1 'polypeptide(L)' 'MGKGDSRSRRGKIYKGSFGKTRPKSSARTKKRIAKRSSKK' A
#
# COMPACT_ATOMS: atom_id res chain seq x y z
N MET A 1 -12.04 3.40 -8.36
CA MET A 1 -10.59 3.39 -8.65
C MET A 1 -10.26 2.36 -9.72
N GLY A 2 -9.93 2.81 -10.93
CA GLY A 2 -9.68 1.95 -12.10
C GLY A 2 -8.21 1.53 -12.24
N LYS A 3 -7.91 0.83 -13.34
CA LYS A 3 -6.54 0.39 -13.69
C LYS A 3 -5.58 1.58 -13.94
N GLY A 4 -6.10 2.75 -14.33
CA GLY A 4 -5.30 3.96 -14.57
C GLY A 4 -4.82 4.69 -13.31
N ASP A 5 -5.50 4.51 -12.18
CA ASP A 5 -5.18 5.22 -10.93
C ASP A 5 -3.98 4.58 -10.21
N SER A 6 -2.83 5.22 -10.32
CA SER A 6 -1.55 4.79 -9.72
C SER A 6 -1.51 4.84 -8.19
N ARG A 7 -2.45 5.53 -7.54
CA ARG A 7 -2.53 5.59 -6.08
C ARG A 7 -3.30 4.39 -5.53
N SER A 8 -4.25 3.87 -6.29
CA SER A 8 -5.06 2.71 -5.91
C SER A 8 -4.30 1.39 -5.91
N ARG A 9 -4.78 0.41 -5.14
CA ARG A 9 -4.23 -0.95 -5.18
C ARG A 9 -4.39 -1.58 -6.57
N ARG A 10 -5.54 -1.39 -7.23
CA ARG A 10 -5.83 -1.93 -8.57
C ARG A 10 -4.89 -1.37 -9.63
N GLY A 11 -4.69 -0.06 -9.69
CA GLY A 11 -3.76 0.52 -10.66
C GLY A 11 -2.30 0.19 -10.37
N LYS A 12 -1.92 0.01 -9.10
CA LYS A 12 -0.58 -0.53 -8.76
C LYS A 12 -0.37 -1.99 -9.17
N ILE A 13 -1.42 -2.83 -9.13
CA ILE A 13 -1.37 -4.19 -9.67
C ILE A 13 -1.20 -4.12 -11.19
N TYR A 14 -2.02 -3.32 -11.88
CA TYR A 14 -1.98 -3.20 -13.34
C TYR A 14 -0.62 -2.69 -13.86
N LYS A 15 -0.04 -1.67 -13.22
CA LYS A 15 1.28 -1.13 -13.60
C LYS A 15 2.47 -1.96 -13.07
N GLY A 16 2.24 -3.04 -12.34
CA GLY A 16 3.31 -3.83 -11.70
C GLY A 16 4.07 -3.16 -10.54
N SER A 17 3.79 -1.88 -10.23
CA SER A 17 4.51 -1.10 -9.21
C SER A 17 4.08 -1.37 -7.76
N PHE A 18 4.99 -1.18 -6.80
CA PHE A 18 4.68 -1.28 -5.36
C PHE A 18 4.46 0.09 -4.71
N GLY A 19 3.94 0.10 -3.49
CA GLY A 19 4.00 1.27 -2.60
C GLY A 19 3.03 1.19 -1.44
N LYS A 20 2.61 2.35 -0.91
CA LYS A 20 1.81 2.42 0.33
C LYS A 20 0.52 1.57 0.29
N THR A 21 -0.14 1.50 -0.86
CA THR A 21 -1.42 0.78 -1.07
C THR A 21 -1.27 -0.65 -1.58
N ARG A 22 -0.12 -0.99 -2.20
CA ARG A 22 0.30 -2.34 -2.62
C ARG A 22 1.72 -2.64 -2.10
N PRO A 23 1.88 -3.03 -0.82
CA PRO A 23 3.18 -3.32 -0.23
C PRO A 23 3.71 -4.69 -0.71
N LYS A 24 5.04 -4.81 -0.89
CA LYS A 24 5.71 -6.06 -1.30
C LYS A 24 5.74 -7.11 -0.18
N SER A 25 5.84 -6.67 1.07
CA SER A 25 5.88 -7.54 2.25
C SER A 25 4.84 -7.09 3.27
N SER A 26 4.13 -8.06 3.85
CA SER A 26 3.14 -7.86 4.91
C SER A 26 3.76 -7.23 6.17
N ALA A 27 5.06 -7.46 6.41
CA ALA A 27 5.78 -6.86 7.53
C ALA A 27 5.81 -5.33 7.47
N ARG A 28 5.87 -4.75 6.26
CA ARG A 28 5.83 -3.29 6.05
C ARG A 28 4.45 -2.71 6.38
N THR A 29 3.40 -3.48 6.17
CA THR A 29 2.03 -3.11 6.57
C THR A 29 1.89 -3.15 8.09
N LYS A 30 2.36 -4.22 8.73
CA LYS A 30 2.32 -4.39 10.19
C LYS A 30 3.06 -3.26 10.92
N LYS A 31 4.31 -2.95 10.50
CA LYS A 31 5.07 -1.81 11.07
C LYS A 31 4.34 -0.48 10.94
N ARG A 32 3.62 -0.24 9.84
CA ARG A 32 2.90 1.02 9.64
C ARG A 32 1.63 1.12 10.48
N ILE A 33 0.94 0.00 10.70
CA ILE A 33 -0.21 -0.06 11.60
C ILE A 33 0.26 0.17 13.04
N ALA A 34 1.31 -0.53 13.47
CA ALA A 34 1.90 -0.37 14.81
C ALA A 34 2.40 1.06 15.08
N LYS A 35 3.05 1.70 14.09
CA LYS A 35 3.50 3.10 14.22
C LYS A 35 2.35 4.12 14.22
N ARG A 36 1.19 3.75 13.67
CA ARG A 36 -0.01 4.60 13.72
C ARG A 36 -0.75 4.45 15.04
N SER A 37 -0.77 3.26 15.63
CA SER A 37 -1.37 3.03 16.95
C SER A 37 -0.55 3.64 18.08
N SER A 38 0.78 3.69 17.96
CA SER A 38 1.66 4.31 18.96
C SER A 38 1.69 5.84 18.93
N LYS A 39 1.02 6.47 17.96
CA LYS A 39 1.03 7.92 17.75
C LYS A 39 -0.36 8.54 18.02
N LYS A 40 -1.25 7.77 18.62
CA LYS A 40 -2.61 8.18 18.97
C LYS A 40 -2.70 8.41 20.47
#